data_AF-A0A511M7G3-F1
#
_entry.id   AF-A0A511M7G3-F1
#
_cell.length_a   1.000
_cell.length_b   1.000
_cell.length_c   1.000
_cell.angle_alpha   90.00
_cell.angle_beta   90.00
_cell.angle_gamma   90.00
#
_symmetry.space_group_name_H-M   'P 1'
#
loop_
_entity.id
_entity.type
_entity.pdbx_description
1 polymer ?
#
loop_
_entity_poly.entity_id
_entity_poly.type
_entity_poly.pdbx_seq_one_letter_code
_entity_poly.pdbx_strand_id
1 'polypeptide(L)'
;MEQFQQRPDYEAFTPVTVGNRKGVRFLKVGDDKRLTCSVAVEIPQGSKAGTVSFLVNTRLSVGKLGEPCDEAQRHANDFAKFLP
;
A
#
# COMPACT_ATOMS: atom_id res chain seq x y z
N MET A 1 11.27 -1.02 4.07
CA MET A 1 10.25 0.06 4.10
C MET A 1 10.82 1.43 3.80
N GLU A 2 12.00 1.75 4.31
CA GLU A 2 12.70 3.01 4.04
C GLU A 2 12.83 3.32 2.53
N GLN A 3 13.00 2.30 1.69
CA GLN A 3 13.03 2.45 0.23
C GLN A 3 11.79 3.15 -0.36
N PHE A 4 10.61 3.00 0.26
CA PHE A 4 9.39 3.70 -0.19
C PHE A 4 9.36 5.13 0.31
N GLN A 5 9.85 5.37 1.53
CA GLN A 5 9.92 6.71 2.13
C GLN A 5 10.97 7.60 1.47
N GLN A 6 12.01 7.01 0.87
CA GLN A 6 13.04 7.73 0.12
C GLN A 6 12.62 8.10 -1.31
N ARG A 7 11.47 7.61 -1.78
CA ARG A 7 10.98 7.90 -3.13
C ARG A 7 10.27 9.25 -3.19
N PRO A 8 10.71 10.18 -4.05
CA PRO A 8 10.14 11.53 -4.12
C PRO A 8 8.76 11.56 -4.78
N ASP A 9 8.33 10.48 -5.42
CA ASP A 9 7.02 10.37 -6.06
C ASP A 9 5.92 9.85 -5.11
N TYR A 10 6.26 9.60 -3.84
CA TYR A 10 5.33 9.15 -2.81
C TYR A 10 5.28 10.10 -1.61
N GLU A 11 4.12 10.16 -0.98
CA GLU A 11 3.86 11.03 0.16
C GLU A 11 2.85 10.42 1.14
N ALA A 12 2.52 11.16 2.21
CA ALA A 12 1.49 10.80 3.19
C ALA A 12 1.66 9.39 3.78
N PHE A 13 2.90 9.04 4.12
CA PHE A 13 3.25 7.75 4.71
C PHE A 13 2.55 7.55 6.06
N THR A 14 1.76 6.47 6.18
CA THR A 14 1.09 6.07 7.41
C THR A 14 1.50 4.63 7.76
N PRO A 15 2.08 4.36 8.95
CA PRO A 15 2.35 3.00 9.40
C PRO A 15 1.04 2.20 9.48
N VAL A 16 1.07 0.94 9.02
CA VAL A 16 -0.08 0.02 9.11
C VAL A 16 0.37 -1.38 9.49
N THR A 17 -0.58 -2.24 9.84
CA THR A 17 -0.36 -3.67 10.07
C THR A 17 -1.15 -4.46 9.04
N VAL A 18 -0.51 -5.48 8.46
CA VAL A 18 -1.15 -6.41 7.51
C VAL A 18 -0.91 -7.84 8.01
N GLY A 19 -1.97 -8.47 8.54
CA GLY A 19 -1.83 -9.71 9.31
C GLY A 19 -0.93 -9.50 10.52
N ASN A 20 0.20 -10.22 10.59
CA ASN A 20 1.24 -10.07 11.62
C ASN A 20 2.47 -9.29 11.13
N ARG A 21 2.41 -8.66 9.94
CA ARG A 21 3.55 -7.98 9.30
C ARG A 21 3.41 -6.47 9.39
N LYS A 22 4.56 -5.79 9.46
CA LYS A 22 4.63 -4.33 9.38
C LYS A 22 4.38 -3.87 7.95
N GLY A 23 3.64 -2.78 7.83
CA GLY A 23 3.29 -2.16 6.57
C GLY A 23 3.40 -0.64 6.62
N VAL A 24 3.34 -0.02 5.44
CA VAL A 24 3.25 1.43 5.26
C VAL A 24 2.29 1.69 4.13
N ARG A 25 1.30 2.52 4.41
CA ARG A 25 0.39 3.08 3.44
C ARG A 25 0.95 4.39 2.93
N PHE A 26 0.83 4.68 1.64
CA PHE A 26 1.31 5.93 1.05
C PHE A 26 0.49 6.31 -0.19
N LEU A 27 0.55 7.59 -0.52
CA LEU A 27 -0.09 8.19 -1.69
C LEU A 27 0.95 8.54 -2.74
N LYS A 28 0.49 8.80 -3.97
CA LYS A 28 1.34 9.35 -5.04
C LYS A 28 1.28 10.87 -4.97
N VAL A 29 2.44 11.52 -5.07
CA VAL A 29 2.52 12.98 -5.18
C VAL A 29 1.74 13.45 -6.40
N GLY A 30 0.94 14.50 -6.23
CA GLY A 30 0.13 15.11 -7.30
C GLY A 30 -1.19 14.39 -7.59
N ASP A 31 -1.58 13.39 -6.78
CA ASP A 31 -2.92 12.81 -6.81
C ASP A 31 -3.88 13.58 -5.86
N ASP A 32 -4.18 14.83 -6.22
CA ASP A 32 -5.01 15.73 -5.39
C ASP A 32 -6.41 15.16 -5.12
N LYS A 33 -6.90 14.32 -6.02
CA LYS A 33 -8.23 13.68 -5.91
C LYS A 33 -8.19 12.37 -5.11
N ARG A 34 -7.01 11.95 -4.66
CA ARG A 34 -6.77 10.71 -3.90
C ARG A 34 -7.43 9.52 -4.58
N LEU A 35 -7.18 9.37 -5.88
CA LEU A 35 -7.72 8.30 -6.72
C LEU A 35 -6.94 7.00 -6.56
N THR A 36 -5.73 7.08 -6.02
CA THR A 36 -4.82 5.96 -5.88
C THR A 36 -4.33 5.87 -4.44
N CYS A 37 -4.20 4.64 -3.93
CA CYS A 37 -3.54 4.41 -2.65
C CYS A 37 -2.76 3.10 -2.68
N SER A 38 -1.63 3.08 -1.97
CA SER A 38 -0.75 1.92 -1.89
C SER A 38 -0.54 1.48 -0.46
N VAL A 39 -0.39 0.17 -0.25
CA VAL A 39 0.10 -0.43 1.00
C VAL A 39 1.27 -1.35 0.68
N ALA A 40 2.46 -1.02 1.17
CA ALA A 40 3.61 -1.90 1.15
C ALA A 40 3.68 -2.72 2.44
N VAL A 41 4.10 -3.98 2.37
CA VAL A 41 4.18 -4.92 3.49
C VAL A 41 5.56 -5.59 3.50
N GLU A 42 6.23 -5.55 4.65
CA GLU A 42 7.51 -6.22 4.84
C GLU A 42 7.33 -7.75 4.78
N ILE A 43 8.16 -8.42 3.98
CA ILE A 43 8.22 -9.89 3.95
C ILE A 43 9.53 -10.33 4.60
N PRO A 44 9.50 -10.80 5.86
CA PRO A 44 10.70 -11.21 6.58
C PRO A 44 11.09 -12.64 6.19
N GLN A 45 11.79 -12.81 5.07
CA GLN A 45 12.33 -14.12 4.67
C GLN A 45 13.84 -14.22 4.91
N GLY A 46 14.23 -14.62 6.12
CA GLY A 46 15.61 -14.98 6.44
C GLY A 46 16.63 -13.93 5.96
N SER A 47 17.58 -14.32 5.11
CA SER A 47 18.61 -13.44 4.56
C SER A 47 18.17 -12.59 3.35
N LYS A 48 16.94 -12.74 2.86
CA LYS A 48 16.36 -11.96 1.75
C LYS A 48 15.06 -11.31 2.19
N ALA A 49 15.17 -10.20 2.92
CA ALA A 49 14.02 -9.35 3.20
C ALA A 49 13.46 -8.76 1.90
N GLY A 50 12.14 -8.82 1.73
CA GLY A 50 11.44 -8.31 0.56
C GLY A 50 10.30 -7.37 0.93
N THR A 51 9.63 -6.85 -0.08
CA THR A 51 8.40 -6.07 0.12
C THR A 51 7.41 -6.39 -0.98
N VAL A 52 6.16 -6.59 -0.59
CA VAL A 52 5.01 -6.70 -1.52
C VAL A 52 4.20 -5.42 -1.39
N SER A 53 3.80 -4.83 -2.51
CA SER A 53 2.96 -3.64 -2.54
C SER A 53 1.61 -3.95 -3.18
N PHE A 54 0.54 -3.54 -2.51
CA PHE A 54 -0.82 -3.55 -3.02
C PHE A 54 -1.16 -2.13 -3.48
N LEU A 55 -1.59 -1.99 -4.73
CA LEU A 55 -1.95 -0.71 -5.34
C LEU A 55 -3.42 -0.77 -5.76
N VAL A 56 -4.21 0.17 -5.25
CA VAL A 56 -5.58 0.40 -5.71
C VAL A 56 -5.61 1.67 -6.53
N ASN A 57 -6.11 1.57 -7.77
CA ASN A 57 -6.33 2.71 -8.65
C ASN A 57 -7.83 2.85 -8.94
N THR A 58 -8.36 4.05 -8.75
CA THR A 58 -9.73 4.37 -9.16
C THR A 58 -9.84 4.42 -10.67
N ARG A 59 -10.86 3.76 -11.22
CA ARG A 59 -11.16 3.83 -12.65
C ARG A 59 -11.84 5.16 -12.97
N LEU A 60 -11.16 6.03 -13.70
CA LEU A 60 -11.62 7.40 -14.01
C LEU A 60 -13.01 7.47 -14.66
N SER A 61 -13.35 6.53 -15.55
CA SER A 61 -14.64 6.51 -16.25
C SER A 61 -15.84 6.16 -15.35
N VAL A 62 -15.58 5.68 -14.14
CA VAL A 62 -16.62 5.27 -13.17
C VAL A 62 -16.57 6.15 -11.92
N GLY A 63 -15.38 6.58 -11.53
CA GLY A 63 -15.15 7.24 -10.24
C GLY A 63 -14.85 6.24 -9.13
N LYS A 64 -14.74 6.76 -7.91
CA LYS A 64 -14.45 5.97 -6.70
C LYS A 64 -15.63 5.05 -6.38
N LEU A 65 -15.36 3.77 -6.16
CA LEU A 65 -16.35 2.78 -5.68
C LEU A 65 -16.16 2.45 -4.18
N GLY A 66 -15.49 3.36 -3.47
CA GLY A 66 -14.97 3.19 -2.13
C GLY A 66 -13.73 4.08 -1.97
N GLU A 67 -13.27 4.27 -0.74
CA GLU A 67 -12.04 5.04 -0.51
C GLU A 67 -10.82 4.18 -0.86
N PRO A 68 -9.94 4.61 -1.80
CA PRO A 68 -8.84 3.76 -2.28
C PRO A 68 -7.90 3.26 -1.19
N CYS A 69 -7.70 4.04 -0.12
CA CYS A 69 -6.86 3.63 0.99
C CYS A 69 -7.49 2.56 1.89
N ASP A 70 -8.80 2.58 2.05
CA ASP A 70 -9.52 1.56 2.82
C ASP A 70 -9.54 0.25 2.01
N GLU A 71 -9.78 0.34 0.71
CA GLU A 71 -9.72 -0.82 -0.19
C GLU A 71 -8.31 -1.41 -0.29
N ALA A 72 -7.27 -0.58 -0.39
CA ALA A 72 -5.88 -1.07 -0.42
C ALA A 72 -5.51 -1.81 0.87
N GLN A 73 -5.92 -1.29 2.03
CA GLN A 73 -5.73 -1.95 3.32
C GLN A 73 -6.52 -3.26 3.41
N ARG A 74 -7.78 -3.26 2.98
CA ARG A 74 -8.65 -4.45 2.97
C ARG A 74 -8.05 -5.55 2.11
N HIS A 75 -7.65 -5.23 0.87
CA HIS A 75 -7.02 -6.19 -0.02
C HIS A 75 -5.69 -6.71 0.53
N ALA A 76 -4.83 -5.84 1.07
CA ALA A 76 -3.59 -6.29 1.70
C ALA A 76 -3.87 -7.29 2.83
N ASN A 77 -4.88 -7.04 3.66
CA ASN A 77 -5.32 -7.95 4.72
C ASN A 77 -5.89 -9.28 4.17
N ASP A 78 -6.75 -9.23 3.15
CA ASP A 78 -7.33 -10.42 2.51
C ASP A 78 -6.24 -11.36 1.96
N PHE A 79 -5.15 -10.78 1.44
CA PHE A 79 -4.01 -11.52 0.91
C PHE A 79 -2.93 -11.88 1.94
N ALA A 80 -3.02 -11.39 3.19
CA ALA A 80 -1.96 -11.54 4.19
C ALA A 80 -1.58 -13.00 4.49
N LYS A 81 -2.55 -13.93 4.39
CA LYS A 81 -2.34 -15.36 4.59
C LYS A 81 -1.55 -16.05 3.48
N PHE A 82 -1.46 -15.43 2.31
CA PHE A 82 -0.70 -15.92 1.16
C PHE A 82 0.68 -15.26 1.05
N LEU A 83 0.92 -14.21 1.83
CA LEU A 83 2.24 -13.61 1.92
C LEU A 83 3.18 -14.62 2.61
N PRO A 84 4.42 -14.75 2.12
CA PRO A 84 5.39 -15.68 2.68
C PRO A 84 5.88 -15.34 4.10
#